data_AF-A0AA91GMY2-F1
#
_entry.id   AF-A0AA91GMY2-F1
#
_cell.length_a   1.000
_cell.length_b   1.000
_cell.length_c   1.000
_cell.angle_alpha   90.00
_cell.angle_beta   90.00
_cell.angle_gamma   90.00
#
_symmetry.space_group_name_H-M   'P 1'
#
loop_
_entity.id
_entity.type
_entity.pdbx_description
1 polymer ?
#
loop_
_entity_poly.entity_id
_entity_poly.type
_entity_poly.pdbx_seq_one_letter_code
_entity_poly.pdbx_strand_id
1 'polypeptide(L)'
;MSLQQVNDFYEVLMSDQAIYEQYYSKCCMRGLFGIWDWDKTKIVNFAASLGYVFTETELDEVWFGSEPSISESSLNLSEYQRLSGINY
;
A
#
# COMPACT_ATOMS: atom_id res chain seq x y z
N MET A 1 -15.02 1.84 11.82
CA MET A 1 -14.53 0.69 12.60
C MET A 1 -13.06 0.96 12.89
N SER A 2 -12.28 0.01 13.40
CA SER A 2 -10.92 0.29 13.90
C SER A 2 -9.88 0.02 12.82
N LEU A 3 -9.03 1.02 12.52
CA LEU A 3 -7.81 0.85 11.71
C LEU A 3 -6.93 -0.31 12.21
N GLN A 4 -7.03 -0.63 13.51
CA GLN A 4 -6.38 -1.78 14.10
C GLN A 4 -6.70 -3.09 13.38
N GLN A 5 -7.96 -3.30 12.94
CA GLN A 5 -8.33 -4.55 12.25
C GLN A 5 -7.68 -4.70 10.88
N VAL A 6 -7.38 -3.59 10.20
CA VAL A 6 -6.65 -3.59 8.93
C VAL A 6 -5.19 -3.98 9.19
N ASN A 7 -4.58 -3.42 10.24
CA ASN A 7 -3.20 -3.75 10.63
C ASN A 7 -3.07 -5.22 11.06
N ASP A 8 -3.97 -5.70 11.93
CA ASP A 8 -3.97 -7.09 12.39
C ASP A 8 -4.16 -8.08 11.21
N PHE A 9 -4.99 -7.71 10.23
CA PHE A 9 -5.14 -8.47 8.98
C PHE A 9 -3.81 -8.55 8.21
N TYR A 10 -3.10 -7.43 8.04
CA TYR A 10 -1.80 -7.42 7.35
C TYR A 10 -0.72 -8.18 8.11
N GLU A 11 -0.71 -8.15 9.44
CA GLU A 11 0.23 -8.94 10.23
C GLU A 11 0.06 -10.44 10.00
N VAL A 12 -1.19 -10.94 9.98
CA VAL A 12 -1.48 -12.34 9.66
C VAL A 12 -1.09 -12.66 8.22
N LEU A 13 -1.40 -11.76 7.30
CA LEU A 13 -1.11 -11.92 5.88
C LEU A 13 0.40 -11.98 5.59
N MET A 14 1.23 -11.24 6.34
CA MET A 14 2.69 -11.31 6.26
C MET A 14 3.28 -12.52 7.00
N SER A 15 2.57 -13.04 8.00
CA SER A 15 3.03 -14.17 8.81
C SER A 15 2.77 -15.52 8.16
N ASP A 16 1.71 -15.64 7.35
CA ASP A 16 1.32 -16.88 6.67
C ASP A 16 1.46 -16.76 5.14
N GLN A 17 2.45 -17.46 4.60
CA GLN A 17 2.73 -17.47 3.17
C GLN A 17 1.57 -18.04 2.33
N ALA A 18 0.83 -19.03 2.82
CA ALA A 18 -0.28 -19.62 2.07
C ALA A 18 -1.47 -18.64 1.98
N ILE A 19 -1.66 -17.81 3.01
CA ILE A 19 -2.65 -16.72 2.98
C ILE A 19 -2.18 -15.61 2.03
N TYR A 20 -0.89 -15.24 2.08
CA TYR A 20 -0.31 -14.25 1.17
C TYR A 20 -0.48 -14.64 -0.31
N GLU A 21 -0.20 -15.90 -0.67
CA GLU A 21 -0.34 -16.40 -2.04
C GLU A 21 -1.80 -16.34 -2.53
N GLN A 22 -2.75 -16.66 -1.65
CA GLN A 22 -4.18 -16.53 -1.97
C GLN A 22 -4.60 -15.07 -2.14
N TYR A 23 -4.13 -14.20 -1.26
CA TYR A 23 -4.35 -12.76 -1.36
C TYR A 23 -3.81 -12.22 -2.68
N TYR A 24 -2.55 -12.54 -3.01
CA TYR A 24 -1.93 -12.16 -4.27
C TYR A 24 -2.73 -12.70 -5.46
N SER A 25 -3.09 -13.98 -5.48
CA SER A 25 -3.81 -14.57 -6.61
C SER A 25 -5.24 -14.05 -6.79
N LYS A 26 -5.93 -13.69 -5.70
CA LYS A 26 -7.36 -13.30 -5.75
C LYS A 26 -7.55 -11.79 -5.86
N CYS A 27 -6.72 -11.02 -5.16
CA CYS A 27 -6.86 -9.57 -5.03
C CYS A 27 -5.97 -8.80 -6.02
N CYS A 28 -4.88 -9.41 -6.52
CA CYS A 28 -4.01 -8.78 -7.51
C CYS A 28 -4.53 -9.06 -8.92
N MET A 29 -4.94 -7.99 -9.62
CA MET A 29 -5.34 -8.07 -11.02
C MET A 29 -4.22 -7.52 -11.89
N ARG A 30 -3.82 -8.30 -12.90
CA ARG A 30 -2.85 -7.83 -13.89
C ARG A 30 -3.58 -7.00 -14.94
N GLY A 31 -3.47 -5.68 -14.84
CA GLY A 31 -4.06 -4.73 -15.78
C GLY A 31 -3.41 -4.78 -17.17
N LEU A 32 -4.07 -4.14 -18.15
CA LEU A 32 -3.77 -4.25 -19.58
C LEU A 32 -2.39 -3.70 -20.01
N PHE A 33 -1.60 -3.12 -19.11
CA PHE A 33 -0.27 -2.55 -19.38
C PHE A 33 0.82 -3.12 -18.46
N GLY A 34 0.59 -4.28 -17.85
CA GLY A 34 1.51 -4.84 -16.85
C GLY A 34 1.49 -4.10 -15.52
N ILE A 35 0.52 -3.20 -15.32
CA ILE A 35 0.24 -2.56 -14.05
C ILE A 35 -0.46 -3.58 -13.16
N TRP A 36 0.07 -3.77 -11.95
CA TRP A 36 -0.60 -4.54 -10.92
C TRP A 36 -1.61 -3.64 -10.22
N ASP A 37 -2.88 -3.99 -10.33
CA ASP A 37 -3.97 -3.27 -9.68
C ASP A 37 -4.53 -4.13 -8.54
N TRP A 38 -4.63 -3.52 -7.37
CA TRP A 38 -5.10 -4.19 -6.16
C TRP A 38 -6.56 -3.81 -5.93
N ASP A 39 -7.45 -4.78 -6.07
CA ASP A 39 -8.89 -4.56 -5.93
C ASP A 39 -9.29 -4.46 -4.45
N LYS A 40 -9.53 -3.23 -3.99
CA LYS A 40 -9.90 -2.93 -2.58
C LYS A 40 -11.14 -3.70 -2.14
N THR A 41 -12.14 -3.84 -3.01
CA THR A 41 -13.37 -4.60 -2.71
C THR A 41 -13.05 -6.07 -2.47
N LYS A 42 -12.18 -6.67 -3.29
CA LYS A 42 -11.75 -8.06 -3.08
C LYS A 42 -10.93 -8.24 -1.81
N ILE A 43 -10.11 -7.26 -1.44
CA ILE A 43 -9.29 -7.29 -0.23
C ILE A 43 -10.19 -7.27 1.02
N VAL A 44 -11.16 -6.36 1.05
CA VAL A 44 -12.16 -6.28 2.13
C VAL A 44 -12.94 -7.60 2.24
N ASN A 45 -13.39 -8.17 1.12
CA ASN A 45 -14.08 -9.45 1.12
C ASN A 45 -13.18 -10.61 1.58
N PHE A 46 -11.90 -10.61 1.20
CA PHE A 46 -10.94 -11.62 1.64
C PHE A 46 -10.68 -11.51 3.14
N ALA A 47 -10.47 -10.31 3.66
CA ALA A 47 -10.34 -10.06 5.08
C ALA A 47 -11.58 -10.51 5.87
N ALA A 48 -12.78 -10.25 5.35
CA ALA A 48 -14.03 -10.72 5.95
C ALA A 48 -14.10 -12.25 6.02
N SER A 49 -13.55 -12.97 5.03
CA SER A 49 -13.46 -14.43 5.06
C SER A 49 -12.50 -14.98 6.12
N LEU A 50 -11.54 -14.16 6.56
CA LEU A 50 -10.62 -14.47 7.67
C LEU A 50 -11.13 -13.99 9.03
N GLY A 51 -12.28 -13.29 9.07
CA GLY A 51 -12.89 -12.76 10.29
C GLY A 51 -12.57 -11.31 10.61
N TYR A 52 -11.85 -10.59 9.73
CA TYR A 52 -11.57 -9.17 9.86
C TYR A 52 -12.61 -8.35 9.11
N VAL A 53 -13.28 -7.41 9.79
CA VAL A 53 -14.35 -6.61 9.19
C VAL A 53 -13.93 -5.15 9.12
N PHE A 54 -13.50 -4.71 7.95
CA PHE A 54 -13.18 -3.31 7.66
C PHE A 54 -13.75 -2.90 6.30
N THR A 55 -13.76 -1.60 6.03
CA THR A 55 -14.27 -0.99 4.81
C THR A 55 -13.15 -0.57 3.87
N GLU A 56 -13.48 -0.32 2.61
CA GLU A 56 -12.51 0.18 1.63
C GLU A 56 -11.91 1.52 2.05
N THR A 57 -12.68 2.37 2.73
CA THR A 57 -12.21 3.66 3.25
C THR A 57 -11.13 3.46 4.32
N GLU A 58 -11.29 2.48 5.22
CA GLU A 58 -10.29 2.18 6.25
C GLU A 58 -9.02 1.57 5.65
N LEU A 59 -9.17 0.75 4.60
CA LEU A 59 -8.04 0.25 3.82
C LEU A 59 -7.30 1.40 3.11
N ASP A 60 -8.05 2.36 2.57
CA ASP A 60 -7.52 3.56 1.91
C ASP A 60 -6.75 4.45 2.91
N GLU A 61 -7.26 4.61 4.13
CA GLU A 61 -6.57 5.33 5.20
C GLU A 61 -5.25 4.66 5.59
N VAL A 62 -5.16 3.33 5.60
CA VAL A 62 -3.87 2.63 5.86
C VAL A 62 -2.90 2.77 4.68
N TRP A 63 -3.41 2.72 3.44
CA TRP A 63 -2.57 2.79 2.24
C TRP A 63 -2.10 4.19 1.88
N PHE A 64 -2.94 5.20 2.09
CA PHE A 64 -2.74 6.58 1.63
C PHE A 64 -2.96 7.63 2.71
N GLY A 65 -3.61 7.27 3.82
CA GLY A 65 -3.85 8.17 4.97
C GLY A 65 -2.62 8.37 5.86
N SER A 66 -1.50 7.72 5.56
CA SER A 66 -0.20 8.19 6.01
C SER A 66 0.17 9.42 5.19
N GLU A 67 -0.33 10.60 5.57
CA GLU A 67 0.32 11.85 5.17
C GLU A 67 1.81 11.66 5.48
N PRO A 68 2.72 11.76 4.48
CA PRO A 68 4.09 12.04 4.82
C PRO A 68 4.00 13.40 5.51
N SER A 69 4.18 13.45 6.82
CA SER A 69 4.64 14.69 7.41
C SER A 69 5.94 14.99 6.66
N ILE A 70 5.85 15.94 5.73
CA ILE A 70 7.02 16.55 5.13
C ILE A 70 7.68 17.26 6.31
N SER A 71 8.45 16.50 7.09
CA SER A 71 9.47 17.08 7.93
C SER A 71 10.39 17.76 6.94
N GLU A 72 10.35 19.09 6.94
CA GLU A 72 11.19 19.99 6.17
C GLU A 72 12.68 19.78 6.52
N SER A 73 13.23 18.58 6.33
CA SER A 73 14.67 18.41 6.18
C SER A 73 15.00 18.76 4.74
N SER A 74 15.03 20.07 4.50
CA SER A 74 15.69 20.80 3.42
C SER A 74 16.35 19.90 2.36
N LEU A 75 15.59 19.53 1.33
CA LEU A 75 16.21 19.10 0.08
C LEU A 75 16.94 20.31 -0.49
N ASN A 76 18.24 20.40 -0.20
CA ASN A 76 19.10 21.45 -0.69
C ASN A 76 19.31 21.21 -2.20
N LEU A 77 18.38 21.72 -3.00
CA LEU A 77 18.36 21.65 -4.47
C LEU A 77 19.64 22.19 -5.13
N SER A 78 20.50 22.88 -4.37
CA SER A 78 21.78 23.42 -4.85
C SER A 78 22.85 22.36 -5.11
N GLU A 79 22.82 21.19 -4.46
CA GLU A 79 23.82 20.13 -4.71
C GLU A 79 23.55 19.36 -6.01
N TYR A 80 22.29 19.23 -6.43
CA TYR A 80 21.94 18.56 -7.69
C TYR A 80 22.43 19.34 -8.92
N GLN A 81 22.44 20.67 -8.88
CA GLN A 81 22.94 21.50 -9.99
C GLN A 81 24.47 21.46 -10.14
N ARG A 82 25.23 21.09 -9.09
CA ARG A 82 26.70 20.92 -9.20
C ARG A 82 27.11 19.60 -9.85
N LEU A 83 26.26 18.57 -9.80
CA LEU A 83 26.56 17.26 -10.39
C LEU A 83 26.14 17.16 -11.87
N SER A 84 25.18 17.97 -12.32
CA SER A 84 24.85 18.11 -13.74
C SER A 84 25.71 19.20 -14.39
N GLY A 85 26.97 18.87 -14.69
CA GLY A 85 27.84 19.69 -15.54
C GLY A 85 27.27 19.83 -16.96
N ILE A 86 26.25 20.67 -17.13
CA ILE A 86 25.73 21.08 -18.43
C ILE A 86 26.44 22.39 -18.78
N ASN A 87 27.49 22.28 -19.59
CA ASN A 87 28.02 23.39 -20.36
C ASN A 87 27.05 23.67 -21.52
N TYR A 88 26.56 24.90 -21.61
CA TYR A 88 26.13 25.51 -22.86
C TYR A 88 27.11 26.64 -23.21
#